data_AF-A0A428RGV9-F1
#
_entry.id   AF-A0A428RGV9-F1
#
_cell.length_a   1.000
_cell.length_b   1.000
_cell.length_c   1.000
_cell.angle_alpha   90.00
_cell.angle_beta   90.00
_cell.angle_gamma   90.00
#
_symmetry.space_group_name_H-M   'P 1'
#
loop_
_entity.id
_entity.type
_entity.pdbx_description
1 polymer ?
#
loop_
_entity_poly.entity_id
_entity_poly.type
_entity_poly.pdbx_seq_one_letter_code
_entity_poly.pdbx_strand_id
1 'polypeptide(L)'
;MALNPSTTFMVEIAVYLGVGLMTVAIRFGARWRQTGFAGLASDDYLAILAGVLFTAGTAAAYFAEIHWHGLANDAMTKEQRAALDADSDEYHQRVRGSQTHILGWLAYAALHWCLKLCWLFFFKRIGYGVTNMALKIDVGLAAVGVTFLGVFLTILCSCWPIYRKWQIYPDPGNICYPAVSHVQVWTSFWANLSTDLYIMSIPLPMIWSARIPGAKKFVLLVVFCGGLITMTFGGLRSGSILGGGAEGPRWAATWSCRESFVAMLVTNIPILIPLIRHGVRRARASLGCSTHGGSELGRTPPGVEESADGFQLTTIG
;
A
#
# COMPACT_ATOMS: atom_id res chain seq x y z
N MET A 1 -2.60 -31.55 -9.71
CA MET A 1 -2.26 -30.83 -10.96
C MET A 1 -1.67 -29.49 -10.56
N ALA A 2 -0.36 -29.28 -10.73
CA ALA A 2 0.25 -27.99 -10.41
C ALA A 2 -0.26 -26.95 -11.43
N LEU A 3 -0.70 -25.78 -10.96
CA LEU A 3 -1.10 -24.69 -11.82
C LEU A 3 0.12 -24.16 -12.59
N ASN A 4 -0.08 -23.77 -13.85
CA ASN A 4 0.95 -23.02 -14.60
C ASN A 4 1.33 -21.76 -13.80
N PRO A 5 2.62 -21.39 -13.75
CA PRO A 5 3.05 -20.20 -13.04
C PRO A 5 2.30 -18.90 -13.40
N SER A 6 1.92 -18.69 -14.66
CA SER A 6 1.12 -17.52 -15.07
C SER A 6 -0.30 -17.55 -14.52
N THR A 7 -0.92 -18.74 -14.46
CA THR A 7 -2.25 -18.91 -13.84
C THR A 7 -2.19 -18.66 -12.35
N THR A 8 -1.14 -19.11 -11.68
CA THR A 8 -0.93 -18.87 -10.25
C THR A 8 -0.82 -17.37 -9.96
N PHE A 9 -0.01 -16.65 -10.75
CA PHE A 9 0.13 -15.21 -10.64
C PHE A 9 -1.19 -14.47 -10.87
N MET A 10 -1.97 -14.86 -11.90
CA MET A 10 -3.27 -14.26 -12.19
C MET A 10 -4.26 -14.43 -11.04
N VAL A 11 -4.35 -15.63 -10.47
CA VAL A 11 -5.23 -15.90 -9.32
C VAL A 11 -4.77 -15.08 -8.10
N GLU A 12 -3.47 -15.01 -7.85
CA GLU A 12 -2.88 -14.26 -6.75
C GLU A 12 -3.26 -12.76 -6.83
N ILE A 13 -3.01 -12.10 -7.97
CA ILE A 13 -3.33 -10.67 -8.12
C ILE A 13 -4.84 -10.39 -8.13
N ALA A 14 -5.67 -11.32 -8.61
CA ALA A 14 -7.13 -11.18 -8.58
C ALA A 14 -7.66 -11.26 -7.14
N VAL A 15 -7.13 -12.18 -6.33
CA VAL A 15 -7.45 -12.27 -4.90
C VAL A 15 -7.03 -11.00 -4.18
N TYR A 16 -5.82 -10.50 -4.44
CA TYR A 16 -5.33 -9.25 -3.85
C TYR A 16 -6.24 -8.07 -4.19
N LEU A 17 -6.64 -7.93 -5.46
CA LEU A 17 -7.54 -6.87 -5.90
C LEU A 17 -8.90 -6.98 -5.21
N GLY A 18 -9.52 -8.16 -5.23
CA GLY A 18 -10.83 -8.38 -4.62
C GLY A 18 -10.83 -8.07 -3.13
N VAL A 19 -9.86 -8.60 -2.38
CA VAL A 19 -9.75 -8.37 -0.93
C VAL A 19 -9.39 -6.91 -0.63
N GLY A 20 -8.51 -6.30 -1.41
CA GLY A 20 -8.11 -4.89 -1.26
C GLY A 20 -9.30 -3.94 -1.47
N LEU A 21 -10.05 -4.11 -2.56
CA LEU A 21 -11.24 -3.30 -2.84
C LEU A 21 -12.35 -3.52 -1.82
N MET A 22 -12.56 -4.76 -1.38
CA MET A 22 -13.51 -5.07 -0.31
C MET A 22 -13.12 -4.34 0.99
N THR A 23 -11.83 -4.28 1.32
CA THR A 23 -11.33 -3.56 2.51
C THR A 23 -11.64 -2.06 2.43
N VAL A 24 -11.43 -1.43 1.27
CA VAL A 24 -11.76 -0.02 1.03
C VAL A 24 -13.28 0.21 1.11
N ALA A 25 -14.08 -0.67 0.51
CA ALA A 25 -15.54 -0.58 0.53
C ALA A 25 -16.10 -0.71 1.96
N ILE A 26 -15.62 -1.67 2.75
CA ILE A 26 -16.03 -1.84 4.16
C ILE A 26 -15.64 -0.60 4.96
N ARG A 27 -14.42 -0.08 4.78
CA ARG A 27 -13.99 1.15 5.44
C ARG A 27 -14.93 2.31 5.12
N PHE A 28 -15.19 2.55 3.84
CA PHE A 28 -16.04 3.65 3.40
C PHE A 28 -17.46 3.52 3.96
N GLY A 29 -18.07 2.34 3.85
CA GLY A 29 -19.40 2.09 4.39
C GLY A 29 -19.49 2.25 5.91
N ALA A 30 -18.45 1.83 6.65
CA ALA A 30 -18.40 2.00 8.09
C ALA A 30 -18.29 3.47 8.51
N ARG A 31 -17.45 4.24 7.81
CA ARG A 31 -17.27 5.68 8.07
C ARG A 31 -18.52 6.45 7.71
N TRP A 32 -19.11 6.16 6.54
CA TRP A 32 -20.41 6.70 6.14
C TRP A 32 -21.46 6.48 7.22
N ARG A 33 -21.56 5.27 7.77
CA ARG A 33 -22.54 4.95 8.81
C ARG A 33 -22.26 5.66 10.15
N GLN A 34 -21.01 5.94 10.47
CA GLN A 34 -20.62 6.59 11.72
C GLN A 34 -20.75 8.10 11.70
N THR A 35 -20.39 8.76 10.60
CA THR A 35 -20.28 10.22 10.52
C THR A 35 -21.20 10.87 9.49
N GLY A 36 -21.90 10.08 8.67
CA GLY A 36 -22.68 10.58 7.53
C GLY A 36 -21.80 11.15 6.41
N PHE A 37 -22.43 11.56 5.30
CA PHE A 37 -21.69 12.04 4.12
C PHE A 37 -20.93 13.35 4.39
N ALA A 38 -21.50 14.25 5.18
CA ALA A 38 -20.88 15.52 5.56
C ALA A 38 -19.69 15.37 6.54
N GLY A 39 -19.53 14.19 7.15
CA GLY A 39 -18.49 13.92 8.14
C GLY A 39 -17.34 13.04 7.62
N LEU A 40 -17.19 12.89 6.31
CA LEU A 40 -16.07 12.17 5.70
C LEU A 40 -14.79 13.00 5.83
N ALA A 41 -13.73 12.36 6.30
CA ALA A 41 -12.43 13.01 6.49
C ALA A 41 -11.56 12.88 5.24
N SER A 42 -10.49 13.67 5.15
CA SER A 42 -9.57 13.64 4.00
C SER A 42 -8.94 12.25 3.77
N ASP A 43 -8.71 11.48 4.84
CA ASP A 43 -8.21 10.10 4.75
C ASP A 43 -9.21 9.11 4.14
N ASP A 44 -10.51 9.42 4.17
CA ASP A 44 -11.55 8.59 3.55
C ASP A 44 -11.53 8.73 2.02
N TYR A 45 -11.32 9.93 1.49
CA TYR A 45 -11.14 10.17 0.04
C TYR A 45 -9.83 9.59 -0.48
N LEU A 46 -8.74 9.72 0.28
CA LEU A 46 -7.45 9.12 -0.08
C LEU A 46 -7.52 7.59 -0.10
N ALA A 47 -8.35 6.95 0.74
CA ALA A 47 -8.55 5.51 0.68
C ALA A 47 -9.25 5.06 -0.61
N ILE A 48 -10.21 5.83 -1.12
CA ILE A 48 -10.84 5.57 -2.42
C ILE A 48 -9.83 5.72 -3.55
N LEU A 49 -9.07 6.82 -3.54
CA LEU A 49 -7.99 7.05 -4.51
C LEU A 49 -6.97 5.91 -4.48
N ALA A 50 -6.58 5.45 -3.29
CA ALA A 50 -5.69 4.31 -3.14
C ALA A 50 -6.29 3.03 -3.75
N GLY A 51 -7.60 2.78 -3.61
CA GLY A 51 -8.28 1.68 -4.27
C GLY A 51 -8.22 1.75 -5.80
N VAL A 52 -8.40 2.95 -6.37
CA VAL A 52 -8.28 3.18 -7.83
C VAL A 52 -6.83 2.95 -8.30
N LEU A 53 -5.85 3.50 -7.58
CA LEU A 53 -4.42 3.36 -7.91
C LEU A 53 -3.95 1.90 -7.76
N PHE A 54 -4.46 1.19 -6.75
CA PHE A 54 -4.19 -0.23 -6.58
C PHE A 54 -4.77 -1.05 -7.73
N THR A 55 -5.98 -0.74 -8.18
CA THR A 55 -6.58 -1.36 -9.37
C THR A 55 -5.74 -1.10 -10.63
N ALA A 56 -5.29 0.14 -10.83
CA ALA A 56 -4.44 0.51 -11.95
C ALA A 56 -3.08 -0.24 -11.92
N GLY A 57 -2.46 -0.35 -10.74
CA GLY A 57 -1.22 -1.11 -10.56
C GLY A 57 -1.39 -2.61 -10.82
N THR A 58 -2.48 -3.20 -10.31
CA THR A 58 -2.81 -4.61 -10.57
C THR A 58 -3.11 -4.87 -12.04
N ALA A 59 -3.85 -3.96 -12.70
CA ALA A 59 -4.11 -4.05 -14.13
C ALA A 59 -2.80 -3.98 -14.94
N ALA A 60 -1.90 -3.05 -14.62
CA ALA A 60 -0.60 -2.96 -15.27
C ALA A 60 0.22 -4.24 -15.10
N ALA A 61 0.22 -4.84 -13.90
CA ALA A 61 0.89 -6.12 -13.66
C ALA A 61 0.27 -7.27 -14.47
N TYR A 62 -1.07 -7.33 -14.56
CA TYR A 62 -1.77 -8.30 -15.40
C TYR A 62 -1.40 -8.15 -16.88
N PHE A 63 -1.44 -6.93 -17.41
CA PHE A 63 -1.09 -6.67 -18.80
C PHE A 63 0.38 -7.00 -19.08
N ALA A 64 1.31 -6.60 -18.22
CA ALA A 64 2.74 -6.89 -18.37
C ALA A 64 3.03 -8.40 -18.43
N GLU A 65 2.55 -9.17 -17.44
CA GLU A 65 2.91 -10.59 -17.32
C GLU A 65 2.07 -11.51 -18.21
N ILE A 66 0.76 -11.24 -18.32
CA ILE A 66 -0.18 -12.16 -18.99
C ILE A 66 -0.40 -11.76 -20.44
N HIS A 67 -0.66 -10.47 -20.70
CA HIS A 67 -1.03 -10.01 -22.04
C HIS A 67 0.19 -9.76 -22.94
N TRP A 68 1.27 -9.23 -22.37
CA TRP A 68 2.54 -9.00 -23.08
C TRP A 68 3.57 -10.11 -22.81
N HIS A 69 3.16 -11.22 -22.19
CA HIS A 69 4.01 -12.40 -21.91
C HIS A 69 5.30 -12.09 -21.12
N GLY A 70 5.30 -11.03 -20.31
CA GLY A 70 6.50 -10.57 -19.59
C GLY A 70 7.55 -9.94 -20.50
N LEU A 71 7.22 -9.66 -21.76
CA LEU A 71 8.14 -9.08 -22.73
C LEU A 71 8.24 -7.56 -22.55
N ALA A 72 9.47 -7.06 -22.52
CA ALA A 72 9.79 -5.65 -22.50
C ALA A 72 11.08 -5.38 -23.30
N ASN A 73 11.60 -4.16 -23.23
CA ASN A 73 12.81 -3.74 -23.93
C ASN A 73 14.10 -4.18 -23.23
N ASP A 74 14.03 -5.03 -22.21
CA ASP A 74 15.16 -5.64 -21.52
C ASP A 74 15.24 -7.16 -21.81
N ALA A 75 16.13 -7.86 -21.12
CA ALA A 75 16.36 -9.30 -21.24
C ALA A 75 16.61 -9.80 -22.69
N MET A 76 17.29 -9.00 -23.51
CA MET A 76 17.68 -9.35 -24.88
C MET A 76 19.21 -9.27 -25.07
N THR A 77 19.79 -10.20 -25.83
CA THR A 77 21.16 -10.06 -26.33
C THR A 77 21.24 -9.05 -27.47
N LYS A 78 22.46 -8.62 -27.83
CA LYS A 78 22.68 -7.69 -28.94
C LYS A 78 22.24 -8.28 -30.28
N GLU A 79 22.46 -9.58 -30.46
CA GLU A 79 22.10 -10.34 -31.64
C GLU A 79 20.58 -10.49 -31.74
N GLN A 80 19.90 -10.82 -30.63
CA GLN A 80 18.44 -10.89 -30.58
C GLN A 80 17.78 -9.56 -30.92
N ARG A 81 18.30 -8.43 -30.38
CA ARG A 81 17.78 -7.09 -30.74
C ARG A 81 17.99 -6.76 -32.21
N ALA A 82 19.15 -7.08 -32.77
CA ALA A 82 19.48 -6.76 -34.15
C ALA A 82 18.71 -7.63 -35.16
N ALA A 83 18.38 -8.86 -34.78
CA ALA A 83 17.63 -9.81 -35.60
C ALA A 83 16.10 -9.65 -35.49
N LEU A 84 15.61 -8.89 -34.50
CA LEU A 84 14.18 -8.70 -34.30
C LEU A 84 13.59 -7.80 -35.39
N ASP A 85 12.62 -8.33 -36.12
CA ASP A 85 11.87 -7.59 -37.12
C ASP A 85 10.95 -6.54 -36.46
N ALA A 86 10.99 -5.32 -36.95
CA ALA A 86 10.24 -4.18 -36.41
C ALA A 86 8.72 -4.31 -36.63
N ASP A 87 8.29 -5.09 -37.63
CA ASP A 87 6.87 -5.33 -37.93
C ASP A 87 6.34 -6.62 -37.28
N SER A 88 7.17 -7.32 -36.50
CA SER A 88 6.75 -8.56 -35.81
C SER A 88 5.84 -8.30 -34.61
N ASP A 89 4.97 -9.27 -34.31
CA ASP A 89 4.15 -9.24 -33.10
C ASP A 89 4.98 -9.14 -31.82
N GLU A 90 6.13 -9.81 -31.76
CA GLU A 90 7.04 -9.74 -30.61
C GLU A 90 7.56 -8.32 -30.38
N TYR A 91 7.93 -7.60 -31.45
CA TYR A 91 8.37 -6.21 -31.35
C TYR A 91 7.28 -5.33 -30.71
N HIS A 92 6.04 -5.45 -31.17
CA HIS A 92 4.92 -4.70 -30.62
C HIS A 92 4.61 -5.07 -29.17
N GLN A 93 4.69 -6.35 -28.81
CA GLN A 93 4.52 -6.81 -27.43
C GLN A 93 5.59 -6.23 -26.51
N ARG A 94 6.86 -6.20 -26.93
CA ARG A 94 7.97 -5.60 -26.14
C ARG A 94 7.82 -4.09 -25.97
N VAL A 95 7.40 -3.37 -27.01
CA VAL A 95 7.15 -1.92 -26.93
C VAL A 95 6.01 -1.63 -25.96
N ARG A 96 4.87 -2.32 -26.10
CA ARG A 96 3.71 -2.12 -25.23
C ARG A 96 3.93 -2.62 -23.80
N GLY A 97 4.68 -3.70 -23.62
CA GLY A 97 5.12 -4.18 -22.31
C GLY A 97 5.98 -3.16 -21.60
N SER A 98 6.96 -2.56 -22.30
CA SER A 98 7.79 -1.47 -21.75
C SER A 98 6.97 -0.27 -21.31
N GLN A 99 5.98 0.15 -22.12
CA GLN A 99 5.05 1.23 -21.75
C GLN A 99 4.20 0.86 -20.53
N THR A 100 3.73 -0.39 -20.45
CA THR A 100 2.94 -0.90 -19.33
C THR A 100 3.76 -0.93 -18.04
N HIS A 101 5.05 -1.25 -18.09
CA HIS A 101 5.94 -1.14 -16.93
C HIS A 101 6.07 0.29 -16.41
N ILE A 102 6.15 1.29 -17.30
CA ILE A 102 6.17 2.71 -16.88
C ILE A 102 4.87 3.05 -16.15
N LEU A 103 3.71 2.67 -16.70
CA LEU A 103 2.41 2.85 -16.06
C LEU A 103 2.34 2.14 -14.69
N GLY A 104 2.86 0.92 -14.60
CA GLY A 104 2.96 0.15 -13.36
C GLY A 104 3.79 0.87 -12.29
N TRP A 105 4.94 1.43 -12.66
CA TRP A 105 5.77 2.23 -11.76
C TRP A 105 5.07 3.50 -11.29
N LEU A 106 4.38 4.22 -12.18
CA LEU A 106 3.62 5.42 -11.83
C LEU A 106 2.48 5.10 -10.88
N ALA A 107 1.71 4.05 -11.16
CA ALA A 107 0.61 3.58 -10.30
C ALA A 107 1.15 3.11 -8.93
N TYR A 108 2.25 2.36 -8.91
CA TYR A 108 2.92 1.93 -7.69
C TYR A 108 3.36 3.12 -6.84
N ALA A 109 4.05 4.10 -7.44
CA ALA A 109 4.53 5.28 -6.73
C ALA A 109 3.36 6.13 -6.21
N ALA A 110 2.35 6.39 -7.04
CA ALA A 110 1.16 7.11 -6.61
C ALA A 110 0.45 6.39 -5.46
N LEU A 111 0.28 5.07 -5.52
CA LEU A 111 -0.35 4.28 -4.47
C LEU A 111 0.42 4.38 -3.16
N HIS A 112 1.72 4.09 -3.17
CA HIS A 112 2.52 4.03 -1.94
C HIS A 112 2.64 5.39 -1.27
N TRP A 113 2.70 6.48 -2.04
CA TRP A 113 2.71 7.82 -1.47
C TRP A 113 1.32 8.25 -0.99
N CYS A 114 0.25 7.86 -1.69
CA CYS A 114 -1.11 8.05 -1.20
C CYS A 114 -1.35 7.37 0.15
N LEU A 115 -0.90 6.12 0.32
CA LEU A 115 -1.01 5.40 1.59
C LEU A 115 -0.20 6.06 2.72
N LYS A 116 0.98 6.63 2.43
CA LYS A 116 1.75 7.43 3.40
C LYS A 116 1.00 8.69 3.83
N LEU A 117 0.32 9.37 2.90
CA LEU A 117 -0.53 10.51 3.23
C LEU A 117 -1.70 10.08 4.14
N CYS A 118 -2.34 8.95 3.87
CA CYS A 118 -3.36 8.39 4.77
C CYS A 118 -2.83 8.23 6.20
N TRP A 119 -1.61 7.72 6.37
CA TRP A 119 -0.97 7.58 7.68
C TRP A 119 -0.70 8.92 8.36
N LEU A 120 -0.14 9.88 7.65
CA LEU A 120 0.15 11.21 8.20
C LEU A 120 -1.12 11.93 8.66
N PHE A 121 -2.20 11.88 7.87
CA PHE A 121 -3.50 12.44 8.28
C PHE A 121 -4.14 11.68 9.43
N PHE A 122 -4.01 10.35 9.45
CA PHE A 122 -4.46 9.53 10.57
C PHE A 122 -3.72 9.89 11.88
N PHE A 123 -2.40 10.05 11.82
CA PHE A 123 -1.61 10.49 12.97
C PHE A 123 -1.93 11.93 13.37
N LYS A 124 -2.22 12.83 12.43
CA LYS A 124 -2.69 14.19 12.73
C LYS A 124 -3.97 14.18 13.55
N ARG A 125 -4.91 13.29 13.22
CA ARG A 125 -6.17 13.14 13.95
C ARG A 125 -5.99 12.59 15.37
N ILE A 126 -5.16 11.55 15.53
CA ILE A 126 -4.95 10.91 16.85
C ILE A 126 -4.02 11.72 17.74
N GLY A 127 -3.07 12.43 17.14
CA GLY A 127 -2.04 13.22 17.81
C GLY A 127 -2.47 14.61 18.27
N TYR A 128 -3.75 14.95 18.13
CA TYR A 128 -4.27 16.26 18.51
C TYR A 128 -4.06 16.49 20.02
N GLY A 129 -3.29 17.53 20.37
CA GLY A 129 -2.95 17.86 21.76
C GLY A 129 -1.58 17.37 22.25
N VAL A 130 -0.83 16.60 21.46
CA VAL A 130 0.56 16.21 21.79
C VAL A 130 1.54 17.29 21.33
N THR A 131 2.42 17.75 22.23
CA THR A 131 3.43 18.77 21.92
C THR A 131 4.37 18.32 20.79
N ASN A 132 4.68 19.23 19.86
CA ASN A 132 5.53 19.00 18.69
C ASN A 132 5.05 17.93 17.68
N MET A 133 3.83 17.39 17.83
CA MET A 133 3.32 16.38 16.89
C MET A 133 2.97 16.98 15.52
N ALA A 134 2.42 18.20 15.50
CA ALA A 134 2.13 18.92 14.26
C ALA A 134 3.40 19.12 13.41
N LEU A 135 4.50 19.57 14.02
CA LEU A 135 5.77 19.76 13.33
C LEU A 135 6.31 18.45 12.71
N LYS A 136 6.23 17.33 13.45
CA LYS A 136 6.64 16.01 12.92
C LYS A 136 5.79 15.58 11.73
N ILE A 137 4.48 15.86 11.76
CA ILE A 137 3.58 15.55 10.66
C ILE A 137 3.89 16.43 9.45
N ASP A 138 4.11 17.73 9.64
CA ASP A 138 4.40 18.67 8.55
C ASP A 138 5.74 18.34 7.87
N VAL A 139 6.77 17.98 8.65
CA VAL A 139 8.04 17.46 8.11
C VAL A 139 7.80 16.15 7.35
N GLY A 140 6.94 15.26 7.86
CA GLY A 140 6.54 14.04 7.15
C GLY A 140 5.85 14.32 5.83
N LEU A 141 4.92 15.28 5.78
CA LEU A 141 4.23 15.69 4.57
C LEU A 141 5.20 16.25 3.53
N ALA A 142 6.14 17.09 3.96
CA ALA A 142 7.20 17.62 3.10
C ALA A 142 8.10 16.48 2.57
N ALA A 143 8.54 15.57 3.43
CA ALA A 143 9.37 14.43 3.04
C ALA A 143 8.66 13.52 2.02
N VAL A 144 7.38 13.21 2.24
CA VAL A 144 6.54 12.45 1.29
C VAL A 144 6.41 13.19 -0.03
N GLY A 145 6.15 14.50 -0.02
CA GLY A 145 6.04 15.31 -1.24
C GLY A 145 7.34 15.35 -2.06
N VAL A 146 8.47 15.62 -1.41
CA VAL A 146 9.79 15.69 -2.06
C VAL A 146 10.20 14.34 -2.65
N THR A 147 10.04 13.27 -1.87
CA THR A 147 10.38 11.92 -2.34
C THR A 147 9.45 11.44 -3.45
N PHE A 148 8.15 11.81 -3.40
CA PHE A 148 7.22 11.51 -4.48
C PHE A 148 7.69 12.14 -5.78
N LEU A 149 7.97 13.45 -5.73
CA LEU A 149 8.41 14.20 -6.89
C LEU A 149 9.74 13.64 -7.43
N GLY A 150 10.69 13.30 -6.56
CA GLY A 150 11.95 12.68 -6.95
C GLY A 150 11.76 11.35 -7.67
N VAL A 151 10.93 10.44 -7.15
CA VAL A 151 10.63 9.16 -7.80
C VAL A 151 9.85 9.35 -9.10
N PHE A 152 8.85 10.23 -9.10
CA PHE A 152 8.02 10.50 -10.27
C PHE A 152 8.83 11.09 -11.42
N LEU A 153 9.68 12.09 -11.13
CA LEU A 153 10.61 12.65 -12.10
C LEU A 153 11.65 11.63 -12.56
N THR A 154 12.10 10.73 -11.69
CA THR A 154 13.01 9.65 -12.09
C THR A 154 12.33 8.70 -13.07
N ILE A 155 11.06 8.34 -12.86
CA ILE A 155 10.33 7.46 -13.78
C ILE A 155 10.25 8.09 -15.18
N LEU A 156 9.94 9.38 -15.26
CA LEU A 156 9.70 10.06 -16.54
C LEU A 156 10.98 10.57 -17.22
N CYS A 157 11.91 11.13 -16.45
CA CYS A 157 13.03 11.93 -16.95
C CYS A 157 14.39 11.23 -16.86
N SER A 158 14.51 10.07 -16.20
CA SER A 158 15.80 9.35 -16.11
C SER A 158 16.41 9.00 -17.47
N CYS A 159 15.57 8.85 -18.49
CA CYS A 159 15.99 8.56 -19.85
C CYS A 159 15.29 9.55 -20.80
N TRP A 160 16.09 10.41 -21.43
CA TRP A 160 15.61 11.45 -22.35
C TRP A 160 16.25 11.28 -23.74
N PRO A 161 15.49 11.37 -24.83
CA PRO A 161 14.03 11.50 -24.93
C PRO A 161 13.26 10.26 -24.44
N ILE A 162 12.03 10.46 -23.94
CA ILE A 162 11.25 9.42 -23.23
C ILE A 162 10.99 8.16 -24.07
N TYR A 163 10.93 8.28 -25.41
CA TYR A 163 10.69 7.14 -26.30
C TYR A 163 11.77 6.07 -26.24
N ARG A 164 12.97 6.41 -25.77
CA ARG A 164 14.04 5.44 -25.53
C ARG A 164 13.69 4.40 -24.48
N LYS A 165 12.72 4.69 -23.60
CA LYS A 165 12.21 3.74 -22.60
C LYS A 165 11.45 2.56 -23.20
N TRP A 166 11.05 2.63 -24.46
CA TRP A 166 10.44 1.52 -25.21
C TRP A 166 11.16 1.25 -26.53
N GLN A 167 12.40 1.74 -26.68
CA GLN A 167 13.23 1.48 -27.85
C GLN A 167 13.86 0.07 -27.76
N ILE A 168 13.69 -0.71 -28.83
CA ILE A 168 14.25 -2.07 -28.93
C ILE A 168 15.59 -2.11 -29.67
N TYR A 169 15.79 -1.32 -30.73
CA TYR A 169 17.08 -1.23 -31.42
C TYR A 169 17.35 0.22 -31.85
N PRO A 170 18.59 0.74 -31.73
CA PRO A 170 19.74 0.16 -31.01
C PRO A 170 19.50 0.07 -29.49
N ASP A 171 20.39 -0.61 -28.76
CA ASP A 171 20.30 -0.76 -27.30
C ASP A 171 20.33 0.61 -26.58
N PRO A 172 19.28 1.01 -25.82
CA PRO A 172 19.24 2.27 -25.09
C PRO A 172 19.97 2.22 -23.74
N GLY A 173 20.40 1.05 -23.25
CA GLY A 173 21.12 0.87 -21.98
C GLY A 173 20.23 0.82 -20.74
N ASN A 174 20.81 0.37 -19.60
CA ASN A 174 20.08 0.04 -18.37
C ASN A 174 19.23 1.19 -17.80
N ILE A 175 19.71 2.43 -17.91
CA ILE A 175 18.98 3.62 -17.42
C ILE A 175 17.59 3.72 -18.07
N CYS A 176 17.46 3.25 -19.31
CA CYS A 176 16.25 3.31 -20.12
C CYS A 176 15.41 2.03 -20.07
N TYR A 177 15.75 1.01 -19.28
CA TYR A 177 14.95 -0.20 -19.13
C TYR A 177 13.89 -0.04 -18.04
N PRO A 178 12.59 0.10 -18.33
CA PRO A 178 11.59 0.37 -17.30
C PRO A 178 11.48 -0.75 -16.27
N ALA A 179 11.68 -2.02 -16.67
CA ALA A 179 11.56 -3.16 -15.77
C ALA A 179 12.76 -3.30 -14.81
N VAL A 180 13.97 -2.92 -15.26
CA VAL A 180 15.24 -3.23 -14.54
C VAL A 180 16.19 -2.04 -14.36
N SER A 181 15.74 -0.81 -14.57
CA SER A 181 16.60 0.38 -14.42
C SER A 181 17.11 0.52 -13.00
N HIS A 182 18.43 0.46 -12.82
CA HIS A 182 19.07 0.57 -11.50
C HIS A 182 18.78 1.92 -10.85
N VAL A 183 18.76 3.00 -11.64
CA VAL A 183 18.44 4.35 -11.16
C VAL A 183 17.02 4.40 -10.61
N GLN A 184 16.06 3.78 -11.31
CA GLN A 184 14.66 3.70 -10.88
C GLN A 184 14.52 2.91 -9.58
N VAL A 185 15.15 1.74 -9.50
CA VAL A 185 15.08 0.85 -8.34
C VAL A 185 15.69 1.50 -7.11
N TRP A 186 16.93 2.01 -7.21
CA TRP A 186 17.60 2.62 -6.07
C TRP A 186 16.88 3.87 -5.55
N THR A 187 16.44 4.74 -6.46
CA THR A 187 15.71 5.95 -6.09
C THR A 187 14.41 5.60 -5.37
N SER A 188 13.63 4.66 -5.93
CA SER A 188 12.37 4.23 -5.33
C SER A 188 12.57 3.53 -3.99
N PHE A 189 13.57 2.65 -3.88
CA PHE A 189 13.85 1.90 -2.66
C PHE A 189 14.22 2.82 -1.51
N TRP A 190 15.21 3.70 -1.69
CA TRP A 190 15.66 4.60 -0.63
C TRP A 190 14.61 5.64 -0.27
N ALA A 191 13.90 6.17 -1.25
CA ALA A 191 12.79 7.10 -1.02
C ALA A 191 11.68 6.46 -0.19
N ASN A 192 11.29 5.22 -0.52
CA ASN A 192 10.26 4.48 0.22
C ASN A 192 10.74 4.10 1.64
N LEU A 193 11.94 3.52 1.75
CA LEU A 193 12.49 3.07 3.02
C LEU A 193 12.65 4.23 4.03
N SER A 194 13.23 5.35 3.59
CA SER A 194 13.46 6.50 4.47
C SER A 194 12.15 7.14 4.94
N THR A 195 11.16 7.27 4.06
CA THR A 195 9.86 7.83 4.43
C THR A 195 9.05 6.90 5.32
N ASP A 196 9.09 5.58 5.08
CA ASP A 196 8.41 4.61 5.93
C ASP A 196 9.03 4.60 7.34
N LEU A 197 10.37 4.59 7.46
CA LEU A 197 11.06 4.66 8.76
C LEU A 197 10.71 5.93 9.52
N TYR A 198 10.66 7.07 8.81
CA TYR A 198 10.28 8.34 9.41
C TYR A 198 8.85 8.29 9.95
N ILE A 199 7.88 7.86 9.13
CA ILE A 199 6.46 7.81 9.50
C ILE A 199 6.24 6.86 10.69
N MET A 200 6.92 5.70 10.71
CA MET A 200 6.88 4.77 11.84
C MET A 200 7.46 5.34 13.13
N SER A 201 8.44 6.24 13.04
CA SER A 201 9.05 6.86 14.21
C SER A 201 8.13 7.86 14.91
N ILE A 202 7.13 8.43 14.20
CA ILE A 202 6.21 9.45 14.73
C ILE A 202 5.46 8.95 15.98
N PRO A 203 4.79 7.77 15.97
CA PRO A 203 4.04 7.31 17.12
C PRO A 203 4.90 6.64 18.21
N LEU A 204 6.19 6.33 17.98
CA LEU A 204 7.02 5.63 18.98
C LEU A 204 7.17 6.43 20.29
N PRO A 205 7.51 7.73 20.30
CA PRO A 205 7.58 8.51 21.55
C PRO A 205 6.24 8.56 22.29
N MET A 206 5.12 8.54 21.57
CA MET A 206 3.78 8.53 22.16
C MET A 206 3.51 7.23 22.91
N ILE A 207 4.00 6.08 22.43
CA ILE A 207 3.87 4.78 23.11
C ILE A 207 4.64 4.75 24.42
N TRP A 208 5.83 5.33 24.43
CA TRP A 208 6.74 5.26 25.57
C TRP A 208 6.36 6.26 26.66
N SER A 209 5.84 7.43 26.28
CA SER A 209 5.51 8.50 27.21
C SER A 209 4.09 8.42 27.78
N ALA A 210 3.12 7.83 27.08
CA ALA A 210 1.73 7.86 27.51
C ALA A 210 1.30 6.52 28.15
N ARG A 211 0.59 6.58 29.28
CA ARG A 211 -0.15 5.43 29.87
C ARG A 211 -1.34 5.06 28.98
N ILE A 212 -1.04 4.51 27.80
CA ILE A 212 -2.03 4.14 26.80
C ILE A 212 -2.70 2.81 27.21
N PRO A 213 -4.04 2.72 27.22
CA PRO A 213 -4.73 1.45 27.46
C PRO A 213 -4.33 0.40 26.42
N GLY A 214 -4.10 -0.85 26.85
CA GLY A 214 -3.46 -1.90 26.05
C GLY A 214 -4.10 -2.16 24.67
N ALA A 215 -5.39 -1.88 24.54
CA ALA A 215 -6.11 -1.96 23.27
C ALA A 215 -5.56 -1.04 22.16
N LYS A 216 -5.10 0.18 22.50
CA LYS A 216 -4.49 1.14 21.57
C LYS A 216 -3.03 0.77 21.29
N LYS A 217 -2.31 0.24 22.29
CA LYS A 217 -0.94 -0.28 22.15
C LYS A 217 -0.89 -1.46 21.16
N PHE A 218 -1.90 -2.33 21.19
CA PHE A 218 -2.01 -3.43 20.23
C PHE A 218 -2.21 -2.95 18.79
N VAL A 219 -3.10 -1.98 18.55
CA VAL A 219 -3.31 -1.40 17.20
C VAL A 219 -1.99 -0.88 16.64
N LEU A 220 -1.27 -0.13 17.46
CA LEU A 220 -0.04 0.51 17.05
C LEU A 220 1.10 -0.49 16.79
N LEU A 221 1.15 -1.57 17.57
CA LEU A 221 2.06 -2.69 17.32
C LEU A 221 1.75 -3.39 15.99
N VAL A 222 0.47 -3.68 15.70
CA VAL A 222 0.06 -4.30 14.43
C VAL A 222 0.45 -3.42 13.23
N VAL A 223 0.25 -2.11 13.34
CA VAL A 223 0.63 -1.15 12.30
C VAL A 223 2.14 -1.11 12.09
N PHE A 224 2.91 -1.09 13.18
CA PHE A 224 4.38 -1.09 13.13
C PHE A 224 4.91 -2.37 12.46
N CYS A 225 4.42 -3.55 12.89
CA CYS A 225 4.76 -4.81 12.26
C CYS A 225 4.36 -4.84 10.77
N GLY A 226 3.18 -4.32 10.45
CA GLY A 226 2.68 -4.25 9.09
C GLY A 226 3.62 -3.50 8.16
N GLY A 227 4.15 -2.35 8.58
CA GLY A 227 5.08 -1.62 7.74
C GLY A 227 6.50 -2.21 7.69
N LEU A 228 6.97 -2.94 8.72
CA LEU A 228 8.22 -3.70 8.60
C LEU A 228 8.12 -4.80 7.54
N ILE A 229 6.94 -5.43 7.43
CA ILE A 229 6.65 -6.43 6.40
C ILE A 229 6.68 -5.77 5.02
N THR A 230 6.07 -4.59 4.84
CA THR A 230 6.09 -3.89 3.54
C THR A 230 7.50 -3.48 3.15
N MET A 231 8.31 -2.96 4.09
CA MET A 231 9.74 -2.66 3.85
C MET A 231 10.51 -3.90 3.38
N THR A 232 10.26 -5.06 4.01
CA THR A 232 10.89 -6.32 3.64
C THR A 232 10.55 -6.70 2.20
N PHE A 233 9.27 -6.59 1.79
CA PHE A 233 8.86 -6.87 0.41
C PHE A 233 9.47 -5.87 -0.59
N GLY A 234 9.56 -4.59 -0.24
CA GLY A 234 10.27 -3.59 -1.06
C GLY A 234 11.76 -3.91 -1.24
N GLY A 235 12.41 -4.44 -0.20
CA GLY A 235 13.78 -4.96 -0.25
C GLY A 235 13.91 -6.19 -1.15
N LEU A 236 13.02 -7.18 -1.00
CA LEU A 236 13.00 -8.38 -1.85
C LEU A 236 12.76 -8.04 -3.33
N ARG A 237 11.87 -7.09 -3.63
CA ARG A 237 11.68 -6.57 -4.98
C ARG A 237 12.98 -6.00 -5.55
N SER A 238 13.64 -5.13 -4.79
CA SER A 238 14.88 -4.47 -5.23
C SER A 238 16.01 -5.49 -5.45
N GLY A 239 16.15 -6.46 -4.55
CA GLY A 239 17.08 -7.58 -4.71
C GLY A 239 16.76 -8.47 -5.91
N SER A 240 15.47 -8.70 -6.21
CA SER A 240 15.05 -9.48 -7.38
C SER A 240 15.44 -8.80 -8.69
N ILE A 241 15.34 -7.48 -8.78
CA ILE A 241 15.74 -6.73 -9.99
C ILE A 241 17.26 -6.75 -10.16
N LEU A 242 18.01 -6.55 -9.07
CA LEU A 242 19.47 -6.43 -9.12
C LEU A 242 20.19 -7.78 -9.24
N GLY A 243 19.61 -8.86 -8.74
CA GLY A 243 20.25 -10.18 -8.67
C GLY A 243 19.51 -11.33 -9.36
N GLY A 244 18.30 -11.11 -9.88
CA GLY A 244 17.42 -12.17 -10.39
C GLY A 244 17.67 -12.63 -11.83
N GLY A 245 18.61 -12.02 -12.55
CA GLY A 245 18.87 -12.35 -13.95
C GLY A 245 17.62 -12.19 -14.83
N ALA A 246 17.36 -13.14 -15.73
CA ALA A 246 16.24 -13.09 -16.66
C ALA A 246 14.85 -13.15 -16.00
N GLU A 247 14.72 -13.81 -14.84
CA GLU A 247 13.45 -13.89 -14.10
C GLU A 247 13.26 -12.74 -13.09
N GLY A 248 14.27 -11.87 -12.96
CA GLY A 248 14.27 -10.74 -12.01
C GLY A 248 13.05 -9.82 -12.12
N PRO A 249 12.67 -9.34 -13.31
CA PRO A 249 11.48 -8.50 -13.52
C PRO A 249 10.19 -9.12 -12.99
N ARG A 250 10.00 -10.41 -13.26
CA ARG A 250 8.80 -11.16 -12.88
C ARG A 250 8.70 -11.36 -11.36
N TRP A 251 9.81 -11.72 -10.72
CA TRP A 251 9.86 -11.79 -9.26
C TRP A 251 9.64 -10.41 -8.63
N ALA A 252 10.19 -9.36 -9.23
CA ALA A 252 9.99 -8.00 -8.77
C ALA A 252 8.52 -7.56 -8.88
N ALA A 253 7.83 -7.88 -9.97
CA ALA A 253 6.41 -7.63 -10.14
C ALA A 253 5.57 -8.35 -9.06
N THR A 254 5.92 -9.60 -8.76
CA THR A 254 5.27 -10.41 -7.71
C THR A 254 5.45 -9.78 -6.32
N TRP A 255 6.68 -9.43 -5.94
CA TRP A 255 6.95 -8.76 -4.67
C TRP A 255 6.29 -7.39 -4.57
N SER A 256 6.24 -6.62 -5.67
CA SER A 256 5.55 -5.33 -5.75
C SER A 256 4.04 -5.45 -5.51
N CYS A 257 3.39 -6.48 -6.06
CA CYS A 257 1.97 -6.74 -5.84
C CYS A 257 1.69 -7.11 -4.38
N ARG A 258 2.54 -7.96 -3.78
CA ARG A 258 2.45 -8.35 -2.36
C ARG A 258 2.66 -7.18 -1.42
N GLU A 259 3.65 -6.34 -1.69
CA GLU A 259 3.92 -5.10 -0.96
C GLU A 259 2.70 -4.18 -0.99
N SER A 260 2.19 -3.88 -2.19
CA SER A 260 1.02 -3.03 -2.39
C SER A 260 -0.20 -3.55 -1.65
N PHE A 261 -0.44 -4.87 -1.69
CA PHE A 261 -1.55 -5.52 -1.02
C PHE A 261 -1.45 -5.41 0.51
N VAL A 262 -0.30 -5.74 1.09
CA VAL A 262 -0.10 -5.64 2.54
C VAL A 262 -0.18 -4.18 3.00
N ALA A 263 0.43 -3.24 2.26
CA ALA A 263 0.35 -1.83 2.56
C ALA A 263 -1.11 -1.33 2.55
N MET A 264 -1.92 -1.76 1.59
CA MET A 264 -3.35 -1.46 1.52
C MET A 264 -4.09 -1.98 2.76
N LEU A 265 -3.87 -3.23 3.15
CA LEU A 265 -4.53 -3.80 4.33
C LEU A 265 -4.11 -3.07 5.60
N VAL A 266 -2.81 -2.92 5.84
CA VAL A 266 -2.24 -2.30 7.04
C VAL A 266 -2.75 -0.88 7.23
N THR A 267 -2.85 -0.10 6.15
CA THR A 267 -3.38 1.28 6.16
C THR A 267 -4.85 1.35 6.57
N ASN A 268 -5.62 0.30 6.31
CA ASN A 268 -7.06 0.26 6.60
C ASN A 268 -7.42 -0.44 7.91
N ILE A 269 -6.53 -1.28 8.47
CA ILE A 269 -6.74 -2.02 9.72
C ILE A 269 -7.25 -1.12 10.88
N PRO A 270 -6.65 0.05 11.20
CA PRO A 270 -7.06 0.81 12.37
C PRO A 270 -8.54 1.20 12.39
N ILE A 271 -9.11 1.48 11.22
CA ILE A 271 -10.53 1.87 11.08
C ILE A 271 -11.46 0.66 11.15
N LEU A 272 -10.98 -0.52 10.75
CA LEU A 272 -11.75 -1.75 10.79
C LEU A 272 -11.78 -2.39 12.19
N ILE A 273 -10.84 -2.07 13.09
CA ILE A 273 -10.75 -2.67 14.43
C ILE A 273 -12.05 -2.58 15.24
N PRO A 274 -12.75 -1.44 15.34
CA PRO A 274 -14.03 -1.36 16.06
C PRO A 274 -15.08 -2.31 15.47
N LEU A 275 -15.15 -2.43 14.14
CA LEU A 275 -16.08 -3.33 13.45
C LEU A 275 -15.74 -4.80 13.70
N ILE A 276 -14.45 -5.14 13.62
CA ILE A 276 -13.96 -6.49 13.91
C ILE A 276 -14.30 -6.87 15.35
N ARG A 277 -14.08 -5.97 16.32
CA ARG A 277 -14.44 -6.21 17.72
C ARG A 277 -15.95 -6.43 17.90
N HIS A 278 -16.78 -5.65 17.21
CA HIS A 278 -18.23 -5.82 17.26
C HIS A 278 -18.68 -7.16 16.62
N GLY A 279 -18.11 -7.51 15.46
CA GLY A 279 -18.38 -8.78 14.78
C GLY A 279 -17.96 -10.00 15.61
N VAL A 280 -16.78 -9.97 16.21
CA VAL A 280 -16.29 -11.03 17.10
C VAL A 280 -17.19 -11.19 18.33
N ARG A 281 -17.65 -10.09 18.93
CA ARG A 281 -18.61 -10.14 20.06
C ARG A 281 -19.93 -10.80 19.64
N ARG A 282 -20.48 -10.41 18.48
CA ARG A 282 -21.72 -10.99 17.94
C ARG A 282 -21.56 -12.48 17.60
N ALA A 283 -20.43 -12.87 17.02
CA ALA A 283 -20.11 -14.26 16.71
C ALA A 283 -19.99 -15.10 18.00
N ARG A 284 -19.28 -14.60 19.02
CA ARG A 284 -19.18 -15.27 20.34
C ARG A 284 -20.53 -15.41 21.03
N ALA A 285 -21.39 -14.38 20.97
CA ALA A 285 -22.75 -14.45 21.49
C ALA A 285 -23.62 -15.46 20.72
N SER A 286 -23.44 -15.57 19.40
CA SER A 286 -24.16 -16.53 18.55
C SER A 286 -23.68 -17.98 18.72
N LEU A 287 -22.41 -18.16 19.07
CA LEU A 287 -21.80 -19.47 19.36
C LEU A 287 -22.03 -19.95 20.80
N GLY A 288 -22.84 -19.23 21.60
CA GLY A 288 -23.17 -19.63 22.98
C GLY A 288 -21.97 -19.61 23.94
N CYS A 289 -20.83 -19.05 23.53
CA CYS A 289 -19.61 -19.00 24.34
C CYS A 289 -19.68 -17.79 25.29
N SER A 290 -20.71 -17.76 26.14
CA SER A 290 -20.77 -16.89 27.30
C SER A 290 -19.76 -17.44 28.31
N THR A 291 -18.63 -16.78 28.46
CA THR A 291 -17.79 -16.97 29.65
C THR A 291 -18.61 -16.51 30.86
N HIS A 292 -19.29 -17.45 31.50
CA HIS A 292 -19.80 -17.28 32.86
C HIS A 292 -18.59 -17.13 33.78
N GLY A 293 -18.27 -15.88 34.11
CA GLY A 293 -17.29 -15.54 35.14
C GLY A 293 -17.82 -14.34 35.89
N GLY A 294 -18.38 -14.57 37.09
CA GLY A 294 -18.81 -13.52 37.99
C GLY A 294 -20.00 -13.92 38.86
N SER A 295 -19.68 -14.31 40.09
CA SER A 295 -20.55 -14.64 41.20
C SER A 295 -21.53 -13.52 41.60
N GLU A 296 -22.54 -13.92 42.36
CA GLU A 296 -23.58 -13.16 43.08
C GLU A 296 -23.27 -11.70 43.46
N LEU A 297 -24.30 -10.84 43.37
CA LEU A 297 -25.05 -10.26 44.52
C LEU A 297 -25.58 -8.85 44.17
N GLY A 298 -26.85 -8.59 44.46
CA GLY A 298 -27.36 -7.21 44.62
C GLY A 298 -28.49 -6.79 43.67
N ARG A 299 -29.71 -6.99 44.13
CA ARG A 299 -30.99 -6.50 43.58
C ARG A 299 -31.18 -5.03 44.01
N THR A 300 -31.61 -4.12 43.13
CA THR A 300 -32.46 -2.91 43.41
C THR A 300 -32.82 -2.16 42.10
N PRO A 301 -33.89 -1.33 42.05
CA PRO A 301 -34.91 -1.32 40.98
C PRO A 301 -34.89 -0.02 40.10
N PRO A 302 -35.85 0.19 39.17
CA PRO A 302 -35.61 0.97 37.95
C PRO A 302 -35.97 2.46 38.05
N GLY A 303 -35.33 3.26 37.21
CA GLY A 303 -35.79 4.58 36.80
C GLY A 303 -34.65 5.59 36.73
N VAL A 304 -34.26 5.99 35.52
CA VAL A 304 -34.02 7.37 35.04
C VAL A 304 -33.71 7.28 33.54
N GLU A 305 -34.44 8.05 32.73
CA GLU A 305 -34.25 8.22 31.28
C GLU A 305 -32.86 8.77 30.96
N GLU A 306 -32.16 8.16 29.99
CA GLU A 306 -30.89 8.69 29.47
C GLU A 306 -31.14 9.40 28.13
N SER A 307 -31.12 10.73 28.19
CA SER A 307 -31.08 11.65 27.06
C SER A 307 -29.81 11.41 26.23
N ALA A 308 -29.98 11.35 24.91
CA ALA A 308 -28.89 11.25 23.95
C ALA A 308 -28.00 12.50 24.02
N ASP A 309 -26.72 12.35 24.34
CA ASP A 309 -25.73 13.39 24.09
C ASP A 309 -24.32 12.86 23.78
N GLY A 310 -23.62 13.69 23.01
CA GLY A 310 -22.43 13.40 22.22
C GLY A 310 -21.21 12.84 22.95
N PHE A 311 -20.48 12.02 22.19
CA PHE A 311 -19.10 11.59 22.47
C PHE A 311 -18.16 12.80 22.54
N GLN A 312 -17.91 13.32 23.74
CA GLN A 312 -16.81 14.23 24.07
C GLN A 312 -15.88 13.53 25.05
N LEU A 313 -14.62 13.34 24.65
CA LEU A 313 -13.58 12.77 25.51
C LEU A 313 -13.05 13.88 26.42
N THR A 314 -13.37 13.76 27.70
CA THR A 314 -12.83 14.57 28.79
C THR A 314 -11.32 14.41 28.90
N THR A 315 -10.68 15.58 28.95
CA THR A 315 -9.30 15.86 29.31
C THR A 315 -8.98 15.28 30.69
N ILE A 316 -7.82 14.64 30.85
CA ILE A 316 -7.24 14.36 32.17
C ILE A 316 -5.91 15.10 32.23
N GLY A 317 -5.84 16.04 33.19
CA GLY A 317 -4.67 16.48 33.96
C GLY A 317 -3.36 16.72 33.24
#